data_AF-A0A137SKD2-F1
#
_entry.id   AF-A0A137SKD2-F1
#
_cell.length_a   1.000
_cell.length_b   1.000
_cell.length_c   1.000
_cell.angle_alpha   90.00
_cell.angle_beta   90.00
_cell.angle_gamma   90.00
#
_symmetry.space_group_name_H-M   'P 1'
#
loop_
_entity.id
_entity.type
_entity.pdbx_description
1 polymer ?
#
loop_
_entity_poly.entity_id
_entity_poly.type
_entity_poly.pdbx_seq_one_letter_code
_entity_poly.pdbx_strand_id
1 'polypeptide(L)'
;MISDMQEISLKVRQQIALSTEIELAEITTLQDSDDLLGSPLYLDSIDMLQVYADCQWLFGVYLVYDVIGENSINSIVNRINSHADSDEISNNNDAFFNDFNEQSITLREFSSMVTRFSKENIRCTFDKSQPVRVVDKNPIEMMLSMSVLLLSGYQPLLSNQDGESNTCSWSLLTYGASSQLEPVKYYPLYDLFATECIDRTVAFETSGSTGKAEIIYKSVGSMLTELASIDNCFDLAKVDLINSYVSPVHLYGFIWSFLLPLKLNSPVFYQSNVEFTNVGESYNNIMCIIVPSVWSILLPEIKDKVEFIISSGSAFGSLRECELVNVKQDKCLSFIGIEILGSTETGAIGYRIIGDSDVSTYKLFSSVELILLDENQVKICSPFLPYQVTHLILNDDLLLLPDDYIKHLGRKDSVFKYKGKRYSLCMFKEKLEQLFGENRVCVFFIEQESDNRGGKLVSFVERRGNRDELSYGIRELFHGLPIPKIEFMDEFPRNDMGKITLDGLLERASYDRN
;
A
#
# COMPACT_ATOMS: atom_id res chain seq x y z
N MET A 1 -10.73 41.12 -4.28
CA MET A 1 -10.99 40.29 -5.48
C MET A 1 -9.79 40.25 -6.44
N ILE A 2 -9.48 41.24 -7.29
CA ILE A 2 -8.33 41.12 -8.21
C ILE A 2 -6.97 41.20 -7.48
N SER A 3 -6.85 42.01 -6.42
CA SER A 3 -5.61 42.10 -5.62
C SER A 3 -5.33 40.83 -4.79
N ASP A 4 -6.37 40.08 -4.39
CA ASP A 4 -6.21 38.82 -3.64
C ASP A 4 -5.71 37.69 -4.56
N MET A 5 -6.19 37.62 -5.80
CA MET A 5 -5.79 36.53 -6.71
C MET A 5 -4.32 36.62 -7.14
N GLN A 6 -3.79 37.83 -7.33
CA GLN A 6 -2.37 38.00 -7.64
C GLN A 6 -1.48 37.64 -6.45
N GLU A 7 -1.92 37.93 -5.23
CA GLU A 7 -1.19 37.56 -4.02
C GLU A 7 -1.22 36.04 -3.78
N ILE A 8 -2.37 35.39 -4.00
CA ILE A 8 -2.50 33.93 -3.91
C ILE A 8 -1.68 33.25 -5.01
N SER A 9 -1.73 33.73 -6.25
CA SER A 9 -0.89 33.20 -7.35
C SER A 9 0.60 33.29 -7.03
N LEU A 10 1.07 34.40 -6.48
CA LEU A 10 2.48 34.55 -6.08
C LEU A 10 2.88 33.54 -5.00
N LYS A 11 2.01 33.31 -4.00
CA LYS A 11 2.24 32.33 -2.93
C LYS A 11 2.18 30.89 -3.46
N VAL A 12 1.27 30.57 -4.39
CA VAL A 12 1.22 29.26 -5.07
C VAL A 12 2.51 29.03 -5.87
N ARG A 13 3.02 30.03 -6.60
CA ARG A 13 4.28 29.93 -7.34
C ARG A 13 5.49 29.66 -6.43
N GLN A 14 5.55 30.35 -5.29
CA GLN A 14 6.57 30.09 -4.27
C GLN A 14 6.45 28.67 -3.72
N GLN A 15 5.21 28.20 -3.51
CA GLN A 15 4.98 26.87 -3.01
C GLN A 15 5.36 25.79 -4.01
N ILE A 16 5.05 25.96 -5.30
CA ILE A 16 5.50 25.04 -6.36
C ILE A 16 7.03 24.89 -6.34
N ALA A 17 7.76 26.00 -6.20
CA ALA A 17 9.23 25.97 -6.15
C ALA A 17 9.76 25.15 -4.96
N LEU A 18 9.13 25.31 -3.80
CA LEU A 18 9.49 24.58 -2.58
C LEU A 18 9.13 23.10 -2.67
N SER A 19 7.95 22.77 -3.18
CA SER A 19 7.40 21.42 -3.26
C SER A 19 8.12 20.53 -4.28
N THR A 20 8.68 21.13 -5.34
CA THR A 20 9.26 20.41 -6.49
C THR A 20 10.77 20.58 -6.61
N GLU A 21 11.38 21.33 -5.69
CA GLU A 21 12.81 21.70 -5.72
C GLU A 21 13.24 22.43 -7.03
N ILE A 22 12.29 23.02 -7.77
CA ILE A 22 12.55 23.82 -8.97
C ILE A 22 12.91 25.26 -8.59
N GLU A 23 13.87 25.87 -9.30
CA GLU A 23 14.25 27.25 -9.04
C GLU A 23 13.07 28.22 -9.27
N LEU A 24 12.82 29.11 -8.30
CA LEU A 24 11.73 30.08 -8.39
C LEU A 24 11.82 30.96 -9.64
N ALA A 25 13.04 31.21 -10.15
CA ALA A 25 13.26 31.95 -11.39
C ALA A 25 12.59 31.28 -12.59
N GLU A 26 12.64 29.95 -12.69
CA GLU A 26 12.00 29.18 -13.77
C GLU A 26 10.47 29.26 -13.66
N ILE A 27 9.93 29.12 -12.45
CA ILE A 27 8.49 29.20 -12.19
C ILE A 27 7.95 30.61 -12.45
N THR A 28 8.73 31.67 -12.19
CA THR A 28 8.31 33.05 -12.49
C THR A 28 8.19 33.36 -13.98
N THR A 29 8.76 32.53 -14.86
CA THR A 29 8.63 32.70 -16.32
C THR A 29 7.34 32.10 -16.89
N LEU A 30 6.64 31.26 -16.13
CA LEU A 30 5.39 30.62 -16.52
C LEU A 30 4.22 31.61 -16.57
N GLN A 31 3.34 31.47 -17.56
CA GLN A 31 2.00 32.04 -17.50
C GLN A 31 1.13 31.26 -16.50
N ASP A 32 0.16 31.93 -15.85
CA ASP A 32 -0.71 31.25 -14.87
C ASP A 32 -1.56 30.12 -15.50
N SER A 33 -1.71 30.12 -16.83
CA SER A 33 -2.43 29.11 -17.61
C SER A 33 -1.57 27.98 -18.17
N ASP A 34 -0.24 28.04 -17.99
CA ASP A 34 0.65 27.00 -18.52
C ASP A 34 0.37 25.66 -17.82
N ASP A 35 0.45 24.58 -18.60
CA ASP A 35 0.30 23.22 -18.08
C ASP A 35 1.56 22.82 -17.32
N LEU A 36 1.40 22.62 -16.01
CA LEU A 36 2.49 22.26 -15.12
C LEU A 36 2.99 20.82 -15.36
N LEU A 37 2.16 19.95 -15.94
CA LEU A 37 2.58 18.60 -16.37
C LEU A 37 3.34 18.63 -17.70
N GLY A 38 3.24 19.73 -18.44
CA GLY A 38 3.86 19.95 -19.73
C GLY A 38 5.12 20.80 -19.66
N SER A 39 5.65 21.15 -20.84
CA SER A 39 6.76 22.09 -20.94
C SER A 39 6.39 23.45 -20.33
N PRO A 40 7.26 24.08 -19.53
CA PRO A 40 8.66 23.71 -19.28
C PRO A 40 8.93 22.90 -18.00
N LEU A 41 7.95 22.67 -17.13
CA LEU A 41 8.20 22.06 -15.81
C LEU A 41 8.16 20.52 -15.82
N TYR A 42 7.33 19.90 -16.64
CA TYR A 42 7.16 18.45 -16.72
C TYR A 42 6.94 17.78 -15.35
N LEU A 43 6.14 18.42 -14.48
CA LEU A 43 5.83 17.85 -13.18
C LEU A 43 5.11 16.51 -13.36
N ASP A 44 5.43 15.52 -12.54
CA ASP A 44 4.69 14.27 -12.54
C ASP A 44 3.47 14.34 -11.59
N SER A 45 2.64 13.29 -11.57
CA SER A 45 1.48 13.25 -10.69
C SER A 45 1.84 13.26 -9.20
N ILE A 46 3.05 12.86 -8.81
CA ILE A 46 3.53 12.89 -7.42
C ILE A 46 3.93 14.32 -7.07
N ASP A 47 4.66 15.01 -7.94
CA ASP A 47 5.02 16.41 -7.78
C ASP A 47 3.76 17.28 -7.66
N MET A 48 2.77 17.03 -8.51
CA MET A 48 1.49 17.73 -8.44
C MET A 48 0.73 17.42 -7.16
N LEU A 49 0.70 16.16 -6.69
CA LEU A 49 0.10 15.81 -5.41
C LEU A 49 0.78 16.57 -4.25
N GLN A 50 2.11 16.69 -4.28
CA GLN A 50 2.87 17.44 -3.28
C GLN A 50 2.56 18.94 -3.33
N VAL A 51 2.51 19.52 -4.53
CA VAL A 51 2.13 20.93 -4.74
C VAL A 51 0.73 21.21 -4.19
N TYR A 52 -0.24 20.32 -4.46
CA TYR A 52 -1.60 20.46 -3.96
C TYR A 52 -1.67 20.34 -2.43
N ALA A 53 -0.98 19.37 -1.84
CA ALA A 53 -0.93 19.18 -0.39
C ALA A 53 -0.30 20.40 0.32
N ASP A 54 0.80 20.92 -0.21
CA ASP A 54 1.48 22.07 0.40
C ASP A 54 0.69 23.37 0.21
N CYS A 55 0.00 23.54 -0.92
CA CYS A 55 -0.93 24.65 -1.11
C CYS A 55 -2.12 24.54 -0.13
N GLN A 56 -2.68 23.34 0.05
CA GLN A 56 -3.73 23.09 1.04
C GLN A 56 -3.28 23.48 2.44
N TRP A 57 -2.05 23.15 2.83
CA TRP A 57 -1.48 23.55 4.11
C TRP A 57 -1.28 25.07 4.22
N LEU A 58 -0.72 25.70 3.19
CA LEU A 58 -0.42 27.14 3.18
C LEU A 58 -1.68 28.00 3.26
N PHE A 59 -2.77 27.56 2.63
CA PHE A 59 -4.01 28.33 2.50
C PHE A 59 -5.14 27.84 3.41
N GLY A 60 -4.98 26.69 4.08
CA GLY A 60 -5.99 26.13 4.97
C GLY A 60 -7.29 25.73 4.24
N VAL A 61 -7.17 25.18 3.03
CA VAL A 61 -8.30 24.82 2.16
C VAL A 61 -8.11 23.42 1.60
N TYR A 62 -9.20 22.69 1.37
CA TYR A 62 -9.13 21.35 0.78
C TYR A 62 -8.93 21.45 -0.74
N LEU A 63 -7.87 20.83 -1.29
CA LEU A 63 -7.58 20.86 -2.73
C LEU A 63 -7.45 19.44 -3.28
N VAL A 64 -8.47 18.97 -4.00
CA VAL A 64 -8.40 17.69 -4.72
C VAL A 64 -7.49 17.85 -5.95
N TYR A 65 -6.45 17.02 -6.05
CA TYR A 65 -5.68 16.89 -7.30
C TYR A 65 -6.53 16.18 -8.36
N ASP A 66 -6.74 16.86 -9.49
CA ASP A 66 -7.56 16.36 -10.58
C ASP A 66 -6.66 15.88 -11.72
N VAL A 67 -6.47 14.56 -11.78
CA VAL A 67 -5.60 13.89 -12.75
C VAL A 67 -6.05 14.13 -14.20
N ILE A 68 -7.32 14.50 -14.44
CA ILE A 68 -7.91 14.70 -15.77
C ILE A 68 -8.15 16.19 -16.07
N GLY A 69 -8.08 17.05 -15.04
CA GLY A 69 -8.36 18.48 -15.13
C GLY A 69 -7.19 19.34 -15.62
N GLU A 70 -7.44 20.64 -15.75
CA GLU A 70 -6.39 21.63 -16.04
C GLU A 70 -5.43 21.73 -14.83
N ASN A 71 -4.14 21.46 -15.06
CA ASN A 71 -3.08 21.50 -14.05
C ASN A 71 -2.25 22.78 -14.20
N SER A 72 -2.87 23.92 -13.92
CA SER A 72 -2.25 25.25 -14.06
C SER A 72 -2.27 26.01 -12.73
N ILE A 73 -1.45 27.04 -12.59
CA ILE A 73 -1.46 27.91 -11.41
C ILE A 73 -2.86 28.54 -11.22
N ASN A 74 -3.51 28.95 -12.30
CA ASN A 74 -4.89 29.43 -12.28
C ASN A 74 -5.88 28.40 -11.73
N SER A 75 -5.74 27.13 -12.12
CA SER A 75 -6.61 26.06 -11.63
C SER A 75 -6.50 25.90 -10.10
N ILE A 76 -5.27 25.97 -9.56
CA ILE A 76 -4.98 25.86 -8.13
C ILE A 76 -5.54 27.07 -7.39
N VAL A 77 -5.26 28.28 -7.88
CA VAL A 77 -5.76 29.54 -7.30
C VAL A 77 -7.29 29.59 -7.29
N ASN A 78 -7.95 29.14 -8.36
CA ASN A 78 -9.41 29.10 -8.43
C ASN A 78 -9.99 28.11 -7.43
N ARG A 79 -9.36 26.93 -7.26
CA ARG A 79 -9.78 25.93 -6.27
C ARG A 79 -9.64 26.46 -4.84
N ILE A 80 -8.53 27.13 -4.53
CA ILE A 80 -8.31 27.80 -3.23
C ILE A 80 -9.43 28.80 -2.95
N ASN A 81 -9.79 29.63 -3.92
CA ASN A 81 -10.85 30.63 -3.76
C ASN A 81 -12.25 30.01 -3.65
N SER A 82 -12.52 28.89 -4.32
CA SER A 82 -13.84 28.23 -4.27
C SER A 82 -14.15 27.53 -2.94
N HIS A 83 -13.13 27.16 -2.16
CA HIS A 83 -13.28 26.45 -0.87
C HIS A 83 -13.41 27.39 0.34
N ALA A 84 -13.28 28.70 0.15
CA ALA A 84 -13.44 29.67 1.25
C ALA A 84 -14.90 29.85 1.73
N ASP A 85 -15.87 29.12 1.14
CA ASP A 85 -17.31 29.31 1.36
C ASP A 85 -18.10 28.03 1.74
N SER A 86 -17.45 26.90 2.08
CA SER A 86 -18.21 25.67 2.42
C SER A 86 -17.55 24.78 3.48
N ASP A 87 -17.88 25.04 4.75
CA ASP A 87 -17.71 24.10 5.86
C ASP A 87 -19.09 23.76 6.44
N GLU A 88 -19.62 22.55 6.20
CA GLU A 88 -20.62 21.92 7.08
C GLU A 88 -20.72 20.39 6.84
N ILE A 89 -20.36 19.62 7.87
CA ILE A 89 -20.29 18.15 7.91
C ILE A 89 -21.68 17.54 8.18
N SER A 90 -22.12 16.55 7.41
CA SER A 90 -23.30 15.73 7.72
C SER A 90 -22.89 14.40 8.36
N ASN A 91 -23.17 14.24 9.66
CA ASN A 91 -23.00 12.98 10.40
C ASN A 91 -24.15 12.02 10.07
N ASN A 92 -23.85 10.94 9.34
CA ASN A 92 -24.81 9.85 9.10
C ASN A 92 -24.50 8.69 10.05
N ASN A 93 -25.17 8.65 11.21
CA ASN A 93 -24.87 7.75 12.35
C ASN A 93 -25.02 6.24 12.08
N ASP A 94 -25.48 5.82 10.90
CA ASP A 94 -25.71 4.40 10.54
C ASP A 94 -24.73 3.86 9.48
N ALA A 95 -23.76 4.66 9.03
CA ALA A 95 -22.84 4.27 7.97
C ALA A 95 -21.88 3.14 8.41
N PHE A 96 -21.77 2.10 7.59
CA PHE A 96 -20.92 0.94 7.87
C PHE A 96 -19.59 1.00 7.12
N PHE A 97 -19.63 1.29 5.82
CA PHE A 97 -18.44 1.60 5.03
C PHE A 97 -18.41 3.10 4.80
N ASN A 98 -17.28 3.73 5.12
CA ASN A 98 -17.02 5.16 4.92
C ASN A 98 -15.66 5.33 4.26
N ASP A 99 -15.48 6.36 3.45
CA ASP A 99 -14.17 6.74 2.93
C ASP A 99 -13.84 8.22 3.18
N PHE A 100 -12.59 8.58 2.93
CA PHE A 100 -12.07 9.94 3.06
C PHE A 100 -12.66 10.95 2.04
N ASN A 101 -13.43 10.50 1.04
CA ASN A 101 -14.13 11.36 0.07
C ASN A 101 -15.62 11.53 0.41
N GLU A 102 -15.99 11.29 1.67
CA GLU A 102 -17.35 11.41 2.18
C GLU A 102 -18.37 10.44 1.55
N GLN A 103 -17.91 9.38 0.87
CA GLN A 103 -18.79 8.30 0.46
C GLN A 103 -19.11 7.41 1.66
N SER A 104 -20.40 7.11 1.85
CA SER A 104 -20.86 6.24 2.92
C SER A 104 -22.00 5.33 2.48
N ILE A 105 -22.06 4.13 3.05
CA ILE A 105 -23.14 3.17 2.83
C ILE A 105 -23.37 2.31 4.07
N THR A 106 -24.63 2.03 4.40
CA THR A 106 -24.97 1.11 5.49
C THR A 106 -24.72 -0.35 5.10
N LEU A 107 -24.49 -1.24 6.07
CA LEU A 107 -24.31 -2.68 5.78
C LEU A 107 -25.54 -3.29 5.10
N ARG A 108 -26.73 -2.80 5.45
CA ARG A 108 -28.00 -3.23 4.86
C ARG A 108 -28.09 -2.86 3.39
N GLU A 109 -27.77 -1.62 3.04
CA GLU A 109 -27.76 -1.16 1.65
C GLU A 109 -26.71 -1.92 0.83
N PHE A 110 -25.49 -2.03 1.35
CA PHE A 110 -24.40 -2.79 0.71
C PHE A 110 -24.85 -4.22 0.41
N SER A 111 -25.36 -4.94 1.41
CA SER A 111 -25.83 -6.32 1.27
C SER A 111 -27.00 -6.45 0.30
N SER A 112 -27.90 -5.46 0.27
CA SER A 112 -29.06 -5.43 -0.62
C SER A 112 -28.63 -5.22 -2.07
N MET A 113 -27.69 -4.29 -2.33
CA MET A 113 -27.11 -4.07 -3.65
C MET A 113 -26.39 -5.33 -4.14
N VAL A 114 -25.52 -5.91 -3.33
CA VAL A 114 -24.79 -7.14 -3.68
C VAL A 114 -25.74 -8.29 -4.01
N THR A 115 -26.78 -8.52 -3.18
CA THR A 115 -27.74 -9.60 -3.41
C THR A 115 -28.62 -9.36 -4.65
N ARG A 116 -28.97 -8.10 -4.93
CA ARG A 116 -29.75 -7.73 -6.10
C ARG A 116 -28.94 -7.96 -7.37
N PHE A 117 -27.76 -7.34 -7.47
CA PHE A 117 -26.96 -7.36 -8.69
C PHE A 117 -26.27 -8.70 -8.96
N SER A 118 -26.18 -9.59 -7.96
CA SER A 118 -25.76 -10.98 -8.19
C SER A 118 -26.85 -11.90 -8.75
N LYS A 119 -28.13 -11.52 -8.62
CA LYS A 119 -29.28 -12.29 -9.15
C LYS A 119 -29.76 -11.77 -10.49
N GLU A 120 -29.65 -10.47 -10.72
CA GLU A 120 -29.78 -9.92 -12.06
C GLU A 120 -28.67 -10.56 -12.90
N ASN A 121 -29.02 -11.27 -13.98
CA ASN A 121 -28.01 -11.79 -14.91
C ASN A 121 -27.11 -10.61 -15.28
N ILE A 122 -25.86 -10.62 -14.79
CA ILE A 122 -24.93 -9.51 -14.97
C ILE A 122 -24.94 -9.18 -16.45
N ARG A 123 -25.46 -7.99 -16.79
CA ARG A 123 -25.75 -7.56 -18.17
C ARG A 123 -24.49 -7.62 -19.04
N CYS A 124 -23.33 -7.59 -18.39
CA CYS A 124 -22.01 -7.87 -18.93
C CYS A 124 -21.65 -9.35 -18.67
N THR A 125 -21.83 -10.23 -19.65
CA THR A 125 -21.20 -11.57 -19.58
C THR A 125 -19.69 -11.40 -19.74
N PHE A 126 -18.98 -11.29 -18.62
CA PHE A 126 -17.53 -11.36 -18.57
C PHE A 126 -17.03 -12.74 -18.97
N ASP A 127 -15.77 -12.85 -19.41
CA ASP A 127 -15.18 -14.15 -19.70
C ASP A 127 -14.97 -14.91 -18.38
N LYS A 128 -15.76 -15.98 -18.16
CA LYS A 128 -15.66 -16.84 -16.97
C LYS A 128 -14.38 -17.69 -16.94
N SER A 129 -13.67 -17.83 -18.07
CA SER A 129 -12.42 -18.58 -18.14
C SER A 129 -11.22 -17.78 -17.63
N GLN A 130 -11.38 -16.46 -17.45
CA GLN A 130 -10.35 -15.56 -16.97
C GLN A 130 -10.84 -14.82 -15.72
N PRO A 131 -9.92 -14.38 -14.84
CA PRO A 131 -10.29 -13.48 -13.76
C PRO A 131 -10.87 -12.16 -14.31
N VAL A 132 -11.87 -11.61 -13.60
CA VAL A 132 -12.51 -10.34 -13.94
C VAL A 132 -11.89 -9.23 -13.11
N ARG A 133 -11.13 -8.33 -13.75
CA ARG A 133 -10.40 -7.25 -13.07
C ARG A 133 -11.36 -6.18 -12.57
N VAL A 134 -11.38 -5.92 -11.26
CA VAL A 134 -12.13 -4.82 -10.66
C VAL A 134 -11.30 -3.54 -10.83
N VAL A 135 -11.83 -2.55 -11.54
CA VAL A 135 -11.12 -1.30 -11.86
C VAL A 135 -11.54 -0.11 -10.99
N ASP A 136 -12.53 -0.31 -10.12
CA ASP A 136 -12.99 0.70 -9.16
C ASP A 136 -11.84 1.15 -8.26
N LYS A 137 -11.62 2.46 -8.16
CA LYS A 137 -10.59 3.05 -7.27
C LYS A 137 -11.16 3.32 -5.88
N ASN A 138 -12.46 3.61 -5.79
CA ASN A 138 -13.15 3.76 -4.53
C ASN A 138 -13.25 2.40 -3.81
N PRO A 139 -12.85 2.29 -2.53
CA PRO A 139 -12.86 1.01 -1.82
C PRO A 139 -14.26 0.43 -1.63
N ILE A 140 -15.29 1.26 -1.47
CA ILE A 140 -16.68 0.82 -1.31
C ILE A 140 -17.19 0.20 -2.62
N GLU A 141 -17.05 0.92 -3.73
CA GLU A 141 -17.45 0.44 -5.06
C GLU A 141 -16.67 -0.81 -5.48
N MET A 142 -15.36 -0.84 -5.18
CA MET A 142 -14.51 -2.00 -5.41
C MET A 142 -15.04 -3.24 -4.70
N MET A 143 -15.42 -3.11 -3.43
CA MET A 143 -15.98 -4.21 -2.66
C MET A 143 -17.39 -4.61 -3.12
N LEU A 144 -18.21 -3.66 -3.58
CA LEU A 144 -19.50 -3.95 -4.22
C LEU A 144 -19.32 -4.79 -5.49
N SER A 145 -18.46 -4.34 -6.41
CA SER A 145 -18.16 -5.04 -7.67
C SER A 145 -17.58 -6.43 -7.43
N MET A 146 -16.58 -6.53 -6.54
CA MET A 146 -15.98 -7.80 -6.17
C MET A 146 -17.02 -8.77 -5.61
N SER A 147 -17.88 -8.31 -4.69
CA SER A 147 -18.89 -9.16 -4.05
C SER A 147 -19.95 -9.67 -5.05
N VAL A 148 -20.39 -8.80 -5.97
CA VAL A 148 -21.35 -9.17 -7.03
C VAL A 148 -20.75 -10.19 -7.99
N LEU A 149 -19.50 -9.98 -8.44
CA LEU A 149 -18.78 -10.92 -9.29
C LEU A 149 -18.63 -12.28 -8.61
N LEU A 150 -18.15 -12.27 -7.36
CA LEU A 150 -17.93 -13.48 -6.57
C LEU A 150 -19.22 -14.29 -6.43
N LEU A 151 -20.34 -13.66 -6.06
CA LEU A 151 -21.64 -14.33 -5.90
C LEU A 151 -22.26 -14.78 -7.23
N SER A 152 -21.93 -14.12 -8.33
CA SER A 152 -22.37 -14.50 -9.68
C SER A 152 -21.52 -15.62 -10.31
N GLY A 153 -20.52 -16.11 -9.58
CA GLY A 153 -19.67 -17.23 -9.98
C GLY A 153 -18.51 -16.83 -10.90
N TYR A 154 -18.12 -15.56 -10.88
CA TYR A 154 -16.88 -15.08 -11.50
C TYR A 154 -15.74 -15.08 -10.49
N GLN A 155 -14.51 -14.96 -11.00
CA GLN A 155 -13.29 -14.84 -10.19
C GLN A 155 -12.84 -13.38 -10.20
N PRO A 156 -13.26 -12.55 -9.22
CA PRO A 156 -12.83 -11.15 -9.20
C PRO A 156 -11.32 -11.05 -8.96
N LEU A 157 -10.67 -10.16 -9.69
CA LEU A 157 -9.25 -9.81 -9.55
C LEU A 157 -9.13 -8.40 -9.00
N LEU A 158 -8.57 -8.31 -7.80
CA LEU A 158 -8.21 -7.06 -7.15
C LEU A 158 -6.76 -6.70 -7.53
N SER A 159 -6.60 -5.57 -8.21
CA SER A 159 -5.29 -5.08 -8.63
C SER A 159 -5.25 -3.57 -8.80
N ASN A 160 -4.09 -2.99 -8.50
CA ASN A 160 -3.77 -1.58 -8.80
C ASN A 160 -3.16 -1.39 -10.20
N GLN A 161 -2.93 -2.45 -10.96
CA GLN A 161 -2.37 -2.35 -12.31
C GLN A 161 -3.47 -2.13 -13.33
N ASP A 162 -3.17 -1.28 -14.30
CA ASP A 162 -4.04 -1.04 -15.44
C ASP A 162 -4.03 -2.28 -16.36
N GLY A 163 -5.21 -2.64 -16.85
CA GLY A 163 -5.40 -3.76 -17.76
C GLY A 163 -6.62 -3.50 -18.62
N GLU A 164 -6.52 -3.78 -19.91
CA GLU A 164 -7.55 -3.39 -20.89
C GLU A 164 -8.60 -4.50 -21.14
N SER A 165 -8.41 -5.72 -20.62
CA SER A 165 -9.29 -6.86 -20.92
C SER A 165 -9.95 -7.45 -19.68
N ASN A 166 -11.20 -7.90 -19.86
CA ASN A 166 -12.07 -8.52 -18.85
C ASN A 166 -12.23 -7.69 -17.55
N THR A 167 -12.53 -6.40 -17.70
CA THR A 167 -12.66 -5.46 -16.59
C THR A 167 -14.11 -5.24 -16.15
N CYS A 168 -14.30 -4.88 -14.88
CA CYS A 168 -15.58 -4.58 -14.28
C CYS A 168 -15.45 -3.39 -13.33
N SER A 169 -16.44 -2.49 -13.38
CA SER A 169 -16.61 -1.40 -12.42
C SER A 169 -18.03 -1.42 -11.85
N TRP A 170 -18.24 -0.72 -10.75
CA TRP A 170 -19.56 -0.60 -10.13
C TRP A 170 -20.54 0.12 -11.05
N SER A 171 -20.06 1.17 -11.71
CA SER A 171 -20.81 1.91 -12.73
C SER A 171 -21.26 1.03 -13.90
N LEU A 172 -20.43 0.07 -14.31
CA LEU A 172 -20.76 -0.88 -15.37
C LEU A 172 -21.84 -1.88 -14.91
N LEU A 173 -21.71 -2.43 -13.70
CA LEU A 173 -22.67 -3.40 -13.13
C LEU A 173 -24.07 -2.79 -12.94
N THR A 174 -24.12 -1.50 -12.61
CA THR A 174 -25.37 -0.79 -12.32
C THR A 174 -25.96 -0.06 -13.52
N TYR A 175 -25.29 -0.11 -14.68
CA TYR A 175 -25.71 0.64 -15.87
C TYR A 175 -27.13 0.28 -16.33
N GLY A 176 -28.00 1.30 -16.34
CA GLY A 176 -29.41 1.16 -16.74
C GLY A 176 -30.26 0.34 -15.76
N ALA A 177 -29.82 0.14 -14.52
CA ALA A 177 -30.64 -0.43 -13.46
C ALA A 177 -31.62 0.62 -12.91
N SER A 178 -32.84 0.20 -12.56
CA SER A 178 -33.81 1.08 -11.89
C SER A 178 -33.29 1.46 -10.50
N SER A 179 -33.39 2.74 -10.14
CA SER A 179 -33.03 3.26 -8.81
C SER A 179 -33.94 2.78 -7.68
N GLN A 180 -35.08 2.15 -8.00
CA GLN A 180 -35.96 1.58 -6.98
C GLN A 180 -35.34 0.31 -6.40
N LEU A 181 -34.99 0.34 -5.10
CA LEU A 181 -34.65 -0.83 -4.32
C LEU A 181 -35.95 -1.55 -3.92
N GLU A 182 -36.26 -2.64 -4.62
CA GLU A 182 -37.26 -3.59 -4.12
C GLU A 182 -36.81 -4.13 -2.75
N PRO A 183 -37.72 -4.41 -1.80
CA PRO A 183 -37.35 -4.97 -0.51
C PRO A 183 -36.74 -6.37 -0.71
N VAL A 184 -35.40 -6.44 -0.70
CA VAL A 184 -34.67 -7.70 -0.74
C VAL A 184 -34.55 -8.23 0.70
N LYS A 185 -34.78 -9.53 0.88
CA LYS A 185 -34.51 -10.21 2.14
C LYS A 185 -33.03 -10.02 2.49
N TYR A 186 -32.74 -9.43 3.65
CA TYR A 186 -31.38 -9.23 4.15
C TYR A 186 -30.73 -10.59 4.44
N TYR A 187 -29.53 -10.79 3.89
CA TYR A 187 -28.65 -11.90 4.21
C TYR A 187 -27.33 -11.29 4.69
N PRO A 188 -26.83 -11.65 5.89
CA PRO A 188 -25.52 -11.22 6.34
C PRO A 188 -24.47 -11.67 5.31
N LEU A 189 -23.72 -10.71 4.77
CA LEU A 189 -22.80 -10.99 3.66
C LEU A 189 -21.67 -11.96 4.07
N TYR A 190 -21.21 -11.87 5.33
CA TYR A 190 -20.24 -12.80 5.90
C TYR A 190 -20.74 -14.25 5.83
N ASP A 191 -21.98 -14.51 6.27
CA ASP A 191 -22.59 -15.84 6.24
C ASP A 191 -22.74 -16.33 4.80
N LEU A 192 -23.13 -15.45 3.88
CA LEU A 192 -23.26 -15.78 2.47
C LEU A 192 -21.92 -16.20 1.86
N PHE A 193 -20.83 -15.51 2.19
CA PHE A 193 -19.48 -15.91 1.76
C PHE A 193 -19.05 -17.25 2.36
N ALA A 194 -19.31 -17.45 3.66
CA ALA A 194 -18.94 -18.67 4.36
C ALA A 194 -19.73 -19.90 3.88
N THR A 195 -20.96 -19.72 3.40
CA THR A 195 -21.85 -20.83 3.01
C THR A 195 -21.91 -21.09 1.50
N GLU A 196 -21.95 -20.05 0.67
CA GLU A 196 -22.18 -20.17 -0.78
C GLU A 196 -20.91 -19.93 -1.63
N CYS A 197 -19.87 -19.34 -1.03
CA CYS A 197 -18.65 -18.94 -1.74
C CYS A 197 -17.37 -19.57 -1.22
N ILE A 198 -17.42 -20.52 -0.28
CA ILE A 198 -16.24 -21.04 0.42
C ILE A 198 -15.13 -21.52 -0.54
N ASP A 199 -15.52 -22.20 -1.62
CA ASP A 199 -14.60 -22.73 -2.64
C ASP A 199 -14.33 -21.75 -3.80
N ARG A 200 -15.01 -20.61 -3.82
CA ARG A 200 -14.80 -19.57 -4.84
C ARG A 200 -13.54 -18.78 -4.53
N THR A 201 -12.94 -18.22 -5.57
CA THR A 201 -11.63 -17.56 -5.47
C THR A 201 -11.73 -16.06 -5.73
N VAL A 202 -11.04 -15.28 -4.90
CA VAL A 202 -10.64 -13.91 -5.18
C VAL A 202 -9.18 -13.93 -5.61
N ALA A 203 -8.87 -13.28 -6.72
CA ALA A 203 -7.52 -13.17 -7.24
C ALA A 203 -6.90 -11.85 -6.82
N PHE A 204 -5.62 -11.88 -6.48
CA PHE A 204 -4.82 -10.71 -6.11
C PHE A 204 -3.60 -10.65 -7.01
N GLU A 205 -3.29 -9.46 -7.53
CA GLU A 205 -2.10 -9.28 -8.36
C GLU A 205 -0.94 -8.74 -7.51
N THR A 206 0.19 -9.43 -7.52
CA THR A 206 1.40 -8.98 -6.84
C THR A 206 2.04 -7.85 -7.64
N SER A 207 2.74 -6.93 -6.97
CA SER A 207 3.43 -5.82 -7.64
C SER A 207 4.64 -6.26 -8.48
N GLY A 208 4.88 -7.57 -8.65
CA GLY A 208 5.96 -8.16 -9.46
C GLY A 208 7.36 -7.86 -8.92
N SER A 209 7.96 -8.78 -8.14
CA SER A 209 9.38 -8.68 -7.77
C SER A 209 10.28 -8.76 -9.01
N THR A 210 9.91 -9.52 -10.04
CA THR A 210 10.69 -9.79 -11.27
C THR A 210 10.33 -8.88 -12.46
N GLY A 211 9.48 -7.87 -12.25
CA GLY A 211 8.96 -7.01 -13.33
C GLY A 211 7.73 -7.58 -14.07
N LYS A 212 7.31 -8.82 -13.79
CA LYS A 212 5.98 -9.34 -14.16
C LYS A 212 5.14 -9.58 -12.92
N ALA A 213 3.95 -9.01 -12.92
CA ALA A 213 2.95 -9.23 -11.91
C ALA A 213 2.46 -10.68 -11.96
N GLU A 214 2.33 -11.32 -10.81
CA GLU A 214 1.74 -12.66 -10.71
C GLU A 214 0.34 -12.57 -10.09
N ILE A 215 -0.62 -13.29 -10.68
CA ILE A 215 -1.97 -13.40 -10.16
C ILE A 215 -2.03 -14.59 -9.20
N ILE A 216 -2.36 -14.31 -7.94
CA ILE A 216 -2.50 -15.29 -6.87
C ILE A 216 -3.98 -15.47 -6.54
N TYR A 217 -4.47 -16.69 -6.67
CA TYR A 217 -5.87 -17.03 -6.38
C TYR A 217 -6.00 -17.49 -4.92
N LYS A 218 -6.83 -16.84 -4.13
CA LYS A 218 -7.15 -17.21 -2.74
C LYS A 218 -8.60 -17.65 -2.67
N SER A 219 -8.86 -18.82 -2.08
CA SER A 219 -10.26 -19.19 -1.82
C SER A 219 -10.83 -18.34 -0.70
N VAL A 220 -12.14 -18.08 -0.73
CA VAL A 220 -12.83 -17.45 0.40
C VAL A 220 -12.60 -18.25 1.68
N GLY A 221 -12.67 -19.58 1.61
CA GLY A 221 -12.39 -20.46 2.75
C GLY A 221 -10.99 -20.29 3.33
N SER A 222 -9.96 -20.17 2.49
CA SER A 222 -8.59 -19.90 2.96
C SER A 222 -8.48 -18.57 3.71
N MET A 223 -9.09 -17.50 3.18
CA MET A 223 -9.06 -16.17 3.80
C MET A 223 -9.90 -16.09 5.09
N LEU A 224 -11.04 -16.77 5.14
CA LEU A 224 -11.85 -16.88 6.35
C LEU A 224 -11.15 -17.71 7.44
N THR A 225 -10.42 -18.75 7.05
CA THR A 225 -9.61 -19.57 7.98
C THR A 225 -8.42 -18.78 8.53
N GLU A 226 -7.79 -17.96 7.69
CA GLU A 226 -6.76 -17.00 8.10
C GLU A 226 -7.30 -15.99 9.11
N LEU A 227 -8.43 -15.36 8.79
CA LEU A 227 -9.13 -14.44 9.68
C LEU A 227 -9.52 -15.08 11.02
N ALA A 228 -10.00 -16.33 11.01
CA ALA A 228 -10.34 -17.06 12.23
C ALA A 228 -9.10 -17.37 13.09
N SER A 229 -7.97 -17.71 12.46
CA SER A 229 -6.72 -17.97 13.17
C SER A 229 -6.19 -16.72 13.87
N ILE A 230 -6.32 -15.57 13.21
CA ILE A 230 -5.98 -14.24 13.75
C ILE A 230 -6.90 -13.87 14.93
N ASP A 231 -8.20 -14.01 14.77
CA ASP A 231 -9.21 -13.68 15.80
C ASP A 231 -9.09 -14.57 17.05
N ASN A 232 -8.56 -15.79 16.90
CA ASN A 232 -8.25 -16.65 18.05
C ASN A 232 -7.01 -16.18 18.85
N CYS A 233 -6.14 -15.37 18.25
CA CYS A 233 -4.94 -14.84 18.91
C CYS A 233 -5.22 -13.54 19.68
N PHE A 234 -6.23 -12.77 19.27
CA PHE A 234 -6.51 -11.44 19.78
C PHE A 234 -8.00 -11.29 20.04
N ASP A 235 -8.39 -10.74 21.18
CA ASP A 235 -9.80 -10.45 21.48
C ASP A 235 -10.27 -9.22 20.69
N LEU A 236 -10.66 -9.45 19.43
CA LEU A 236 -11.06 -8.39 18.49
C LEU A 236 -12.54 -8.00 18.62
N ALA A 237 -13.33 -8.75 19.40
CA ALA A 237 -14.78 -8.54 19.52
C ALA A 237 -15.17 -7.16 20.10
N LYS A 238 -14.25 -6.50 20.81
CA LYS A 238 -14.45 -5.15 21.37
C LYS A 238 -14.29 -4.03 20.35
N VAL A 239 -13.73 -4.28 19.18
CA VAL A 239 -13.45 -3.25 18.17
C VAL A 239 -14.76 -2.67 17.65
N ASP A 240 -14.96 -1.37 17.85
CA ASP A 240 -16.17 -0.66 17.40
C ASP A 240 -15.95 0.20 16.15
N LEU A 241 -14.70 0.34 15.70
CA LEU A 241 -14.33 0.93 14.40
C LEU A 241 -13.02 0.34 13.88
N ILE A 242 -13.00 0.00 12.60
CA ILE A 242 -11.77 -0.29 11.86
C ILE A 242 -11.38 0.93 11.04
N ASN A 243 -10.27 1.58 11.39
CA ASN A 243 -9.73 2.74 10.70
C ASN A 243 -8.58 2.29 9.78
N SER A 244 -8.85 2.10 8.49
CA SER A 244 -7.93 1.45 7.54
C SER A 244 -7.21 2.45 6.66
N TYR A 245 -5.87 2.47 6.72
CA TYR A 245 -4.99 3.23 5.82
C TYR A 245 -4.48 2.36 4.66
N VAL A 246 -5.05 1.17 4.50
CA VAL A 246 -4.64 0.19 3.50
C VAL A 246 -5.84 -0.13 2.62
N SER A 247 -5.67 0.02 1.31
CA SER A 247 -6.73 -0.28 0.34
C SER A 247 -7.06 -1.78 0.35
N PRO A 248 -8.36 -2.15 0.25
CA PRO A 248 -8.78 -3.54 0.16
C PRO A 248 -8.38 -4.24 -1.15
N VAL A 249 -7.73 -3.53 -2.07
CA VAL A 249 -7.14 -4.12 -3.29
C VAL A 249 -6.02 -5.13 -3.00
N HIS A 250 -5.37 -5.02 -1.83
CA HIS A 250 -4.32 -5.93 -1.38
C HIS A 250 -4.88 -6.97 -0.41
N LEU A 251 -4.30 -8.18 -0.35
CA LEU A 251 -4.81 -9.28 0.50
C LEU A 251 -5.04 -8.86 1.95
N TYR A 252 -4.07 -8.21 2.60
CA TYR A 252 -4.24 -7.80 3.98
C TYR A 252 -5.22 -6.64 4.14
N GLY A 253 -5.24 -5.68 3.21
CA GLY A 253 -6.31 -4.68 3.16
C GLY A 253 -7.68 -5.37 3.10
N PHE A 254 -7.84 -6.36 2.22
CA PHE A 254 -9.07 -7.12 2.05
C PHE A 254 -9.49 -7.88 3.33
N ILE A 255 -8.56 -8.62 3.95
CA ILE A 255 -8.85 -9.37 5.18
C ILE A 255 -9.23 -8.41 6.31
N TRP A 256 -8.43 -7.38 6.56
CA TRP A 256 -8.57 -6.51 7.73
C TRP A 256 -9.64 -5.43 7.59
N SER A 257 -9.86 -4.91 6.38
CA SER A 257 -10.78 -3.78 6.16
C SER A 257 -12.05 -4.16 5.39
N PHE A 258 -12.23 -5.43 5.03
CA PHE A 258 -13.47 -5.92 4.44
C PHE A 258 -14.00 -7.19 5.12
N LEU A 259 -13.23 -8.29 5.19
CA LEU A 259 -13.72 -9.53 5.81
C LEU A 259 -13.90 -9.42 7.33
N LEU A 260 -12.92 -8.85 8.04
CA LEU A 260 -13.00 -8.64 9.49
C LEU A 260 -14.19 -7.74 9.90
N PRO A 261 -14.42 -6.55 9.29
CA PRO A 261 -15.57 -5.73 9.66
C PRO A 261 -16.89 -6.47 9.48
N LEU A 262 -17.05 -7.24 8.39
CA LEU A 262 -18.24 -8.07 8.16
C LEU A 262 -18.42 -9.16 9.24
N LYS A 263 -17.32 -9.76 9.74
CA LYS A 263 -17.36 -10.75 10.81
C LYS A 263 -17.75 -10.14 12.15
N LEU A 264 -17.16 -8.99 12.50
CA LEU A 264 -17.38 -8.32 13.78
C LEU A 264 -18.68 -7.50 13.80
N ASN A 265 -19.27 -7.23 12.63
CA ASN A 265 -20.33 -6.24 12.45
C ASN A 265 -19.90 -4.85 12.97
N SER A 266 -18.63 -4.49 12.72
CA SER A 266 -18.05 -3.19 13.07
C SER A 266 -17.85 -2.35 11.82
N PRO A 267 -18.15 -1.04 11.86
CA PRO A 267 -17.93 -0.15 10.72
C PRO A 267 -16.44 -0.04 10.38
N VAL A 268 -16.18 0.32 9.13
CA VAL A 268 -14.85 0.62 8.60
C VAL A 268 -14.81 2.01 7.99
N PHE A 269 -13.72 2.73 8.26
CA PHE A 269 -13.38 3.99 7.64
C PHE A 269 -12.10 3.79 6.81
N TYR A 270 -12.18 3.98 5.49
CA TYR A 270 -11.04 3.95 4.60
C TYR A 270 -10.38 5.33 4.54
N GLN A 271 -9.21 5.44 5.14
CA GLN A 271 -8.38 6.64 5.18
C GLN A 271 -7.62 6.84 3.87
N SER A 272 -7.24 8.09 3.64
CA SER A 272 -6.19 8.42 2.68
C SER A 272 -4.83 7.93 3.20
N ASN A 273 -3.93 7.59 2.28
CA ASN A 273 -2.55 7.24 2.60
C ASN A 273 -1.61 8.46 2.62
N VAL A 274 -2.14 9.66 2.40
CA VAL A 274 -1.39 10.93 2.44
C VAL A 274 -1.85 11.86 3.56
N GLU A 275 -3.12 11.78 3.96
CA GLU A 275 -3.71 12.66 4.96
C GLU A 275 -4.59 11.90 5.95
N PHE A 276 -4.72 12.44 7.17
CA PHE A 276 -5.61 11.90 8.18
C PHE A 276 -6.96 12.61 8.13
N THR A 277 -8.04 11.83 8.03
CA THR A 277 -9.40 12.30 8.25
C THR A 277 -9.86 11.90 9.65
N ASN A 278 -10.39 12.84 10.43
CA ASN A 278 -10.85 12.55 11.77
C ASN A 278 -12.07 11.61 11.74
N VAL A 279 -11.95 10.48 12.44
CA VAL A 279 -13.07 9.55 12.63
C VAL A 279 -13.88 10.03 13.84
N GLY A 280 -15.20 10.20 13.67
CA GLY A 280 -16.06 10.85 14.66
C GLY A 280 -15.90 10.36 16.10
N GLU A 281 -16.23 11.20 17.08
CA GLU A 281 -15.97 10.93 18.50
C GLU A 281 -16.83 9.82 19.12
N SER A 282 -17.74 9.19 18.36
CA SER A 282 -18.64 8.15 18.86
C SER A 282 -17.98 6.80 19.14
N TYR A 283 -16.77 6.55 18.60
CA TYR A 283 -16.05 5.28 18.74
C TYR A 283 -15.09 5.31 19.93
N ASN A 284 -14.86 4.15 20.57
CA ASN A 284 -14.01 4.01 21.76
C ASN A 284 -12.95 2.91 21.65
N ASN A 285 -13.10 1.96 20.74
CA ASN A 285 -12.22 0.81 20.57
C ASN A 285 -11.78 0.73 19.11
N ILE A 286 -10.92 1.65 18.71
CA ILE A 286 -10.51 1.83 17.33
C ILE A 286 -9.35 0.87 17.01
N MET A 287 -9.48 0.13 15.93
CA MET A 287 -8.40 -0.66 15.33
C MET A 287 -7.86 0.06 14.10
N CYS A 288 -6.59 0.48 14.14
CA CYS A 288 -5.92 1.07 13.00
C CYS A 288 -5.22 0.00 12.15
N ILE A 289 -5.53 -0.08 10.86
CA ILE A 289 -4.86 -0.98 9.91
C ILE A 289 -3.86 -0.18 9.08
N ILE A 290 -2.58 -0.54 9.15
CA ILE A 290 -1.50 0.21 8.53
C ILE A 290 -0.51 -0.68 7.78
N VAL A 291 0.27 -0.02 6.93
CA VAL A 291 1.60 -0.47 6.50
C VAL A 291 2.66 0.46 7.12
N PRO A 292 3.92 0.04 7.28
CA PRO A 292 4.94 0.88 7.92
C PRO A 292 5.16 2.25 7.26
N SER A 293 4.87 2.41 5.96
CA SER A 293 5.03 3.69 5.26
C SER A 293 3.99 4.76 5.64
N VAL A 294 2.86 4.38 6.25
CA VAL A 294 1.83 5.36 6.71
C VAL A 294 1.97 5.69 8.20
N TRP A 295 2.98 5.14 8.88
CA TRP A 295 3.16 5.31 10.31
C TRP A 295 3.28 6.78 10.74
N SER A 296 4.02 7.60 9.98
CA SER A 296 4.20 9.02 10.29
C SER A 296 2.90 9.82 10.23
N ILE A 297 1.90 9.36 9.46
CA ILE A 297 0.58 9.97 9.37
C ILE A 297 -0.25 9.58 10.60
N LEU A 298 -0.20 8.32 11.01
CA LEU A 298 -0.96 7.83 12.16
C LEU A 298 -0.39 8.32 13.51
N LEU A 299 0.93 8.31 13.68
CA LEU A 299 1.63 8.60 14.94
C LEU A 299 1.10 9.83 15.71
N PRO A 300 0.94 11.03 15.11
CA PRO A 300 0.43 12.19 15.83
C PRO A 300 -1.01 12.00 16.34
N GLU A 301 -1.81 11.23 15.62
CA GLU A 301 -3.25 11.04 15.82
C GLU A 301 -3.61 9.90 16.77
N ILE A 302 -2.62 9.12 17.22
CA ILE A 302 -2.85 8.06 18.21
C ILE A 302 -3.34 8.69 19.53
N LYS A 303 -4.54 8.30 19.96
CA LYS A 303 -5.27 8.78 21.15
C LYS A 303 -5.71 7.60 22.02
N ASP A 304 -6.36 7.90 23.14
CA ASP A 304 -6.86 6.94 24.16
C ASP A 304 -7.89 5.95 23.64
N LYS A 305 -8.57 6.27 22.54
CA LYS A 305 -9.57 5.41 21.88
C LYS A 305 -8.96 4.35 20.95
N VAL A 306 -7.66 4.44 20.65
CA VAL A 306 -6.98 3.40 19.87
C VAL A 306 -6.76 2.20 20.77
N GLU A 307 -7.21 1.04 20.32
CA GLU A 307 -7.07 -0.22 21.03
C GLU A 307 -6.06 -1.14 20.34
N PHE A 308 -6.08 -1.17 19.01
CA PHE A 308 -5.17 -2.00 18.21
C PHE A 308 -4.51 -1.19 17.10
N ILE A 309 -3.24 -1.48 16.82
CA ILE A 309 -2.55 -1.06 15.61
C ILE A 309 -2.02 -2.31 14.91
N ILE A 310 -2.56 -2.61 13.74
CA ILE A 310 -2.16 -3.77 12.94
C ILE A 310 -1.25 -3.30 11.81
N SER A 311 0.02 -3.72 11.85
CA SER A 311 0.98 -3.49 10.77
C SER A 311 1.21 -4.77 10.00
N SER A 312 1.15 -4.68 8.67
CA SER A 312 1.47 -5.80 7.78
C SER A 312 2.19 -5.32 6.54
N GLY A 313 2.70 -6.27 5.76
CA GLY A 313 3.21 -5.98 4.42
C GLY A 313 4.65 -5.49 4.38
N SER A 314 5.33 -5.23 5.49
CA SER A 314 6.80 -5.10 5.63
C SER A 314 7.17 -5.04 7.10
N ALA A 315 8.47 -5.21 7.41
CA ALA A 315 9.02 -5.00 8.74
C ALA A 315 8.60 -3.62 9.31
N PHE A 316 8.01 -3.58 10.51
CA PHE A 316 7.70 -2.32 11.20
C PHE A 316 8.97 -1.55 11.53
N GLY A 317 10.05 -2.26 11.88
CA GLY A 317 11.38 -1.70 12.09
C GLY A 317 11.57 -1.10 13.48
N SER A 318 12.83 -1.00 13.91
CA SER A 318 13.16 -0.64 15.29
C SER A 318 12.91 0.84 15.59
N LEU A 319 13.13 1.75 14.64
CA LEU A 319 12.79 3.17 14.82
C LEU A 319 11.30 3.40 15.13
N ARG A 320 10.41 2.83 14.31
CA ARG A 320 8.96 3.01 14.49
C ARG A 320 8.48 2.36 15.78
N GLU A 321 9.11 1.25 16.18
CA GLU A 321 8.86 0.60 17.45
C GLU A 321 9.24 1.50 18.64
N CYS A 322 10.40 2.16 18.57
CA CYS A 322 10.78 3.17 19.58
C CYS A 322 9.76 4.31 19.63
N GLU A 323 9.30 4.84 18.48
CA GLU A 323 8.27 5.88 18.42
C GLU A 323 6.94 5.41 19.03
N LEU A 324 6.54 4.17 18.75
CA LEU A 324 5.32 3.55 19.31
C LEU A 324 5.41 3.41 20.83
N VAL A 325 6.54 2.95 21.35
CA VAL A 325 6.76 2.83 22.81
C VAL A 325 6.74 4.21 23.46
N ASN A 326 7.40 5.21 22.85
CA ASN A 326 7.43 6.58 23.35
C ASN A 326 6.02 7.19 23.39
N VAL A 327 5.24 7.12 22.30
CA VAL A 327 3.89 7.69 22.29
C VAL A 327 2.97 6.99 23.30
N LYS A 328 3.14 5.68 23.49
CA LYS A 328 2.39 4.91 24.49
C LYS A 328 2.71 5.39 25.91
N GLN A 329 3.99 5.66 26.20
CA GLN A 329 4.42 6.17 27.50
C GLN A 329 4.00 7.64 27.71
N ASP A 330 4.30 8.52 26.76
CA ASP A 330 4.07 9.97 26.86
C ASP A 330 2.59 10.31 27.00
N LYS A 331 1.72 9.61 26.26
CA LYS A 331 0.27 9.80 26.28
C LYS A 331 -0.46 8.85 27.26
N CYS A 332 0.27 8.03 28.02
CA CYS A 332 -0.30 7.04 28.95
C CYS A 332 -1.34 6.11 28.30
N LEU A 333 -1.05 5.61 27.10
CA LEU A 333 -1.97 4.80 26.30
C LEU A 333 -1.78 3.30 26.56
N SER A 334 -2.81 2.50 26.28
CA SER A 334 -2.81 1.05 26.56
C SER A 334 -3.01 0.16 25.33
N PHE A 335 -2.97 0.72 24.11
CA PHE A 335 -3.17 -0.05 22.87
C PHE A 335 -2.13 -1.15 22.65
N ILE A 336 -2.50 -2.15 21.85
CA ILE A 336 -1.64 -3.26 21.43
C ILE A 336 -1.23 -3.07 19.97
N GLY A 337 0.08 -2.96 19.73
CA GLY A 337 0.66 -3.00 18.39
C GLY A 337 0.93 -4.44 17.97
N ILE A 338 0.41 -4.87 16.82
CA ILE A 338 0.57 -6.22 16.28
C ILE A 338 1.20 -6.10 14.91
N GLU A 339 2.31 -6.81 14.70
CA GLU A 339 2.93 -6.96 13.39
C GLU A 339 2.69 -8.37 12.85
N ILE A 340 2.22 -8.46 11.60
CA ILE A 340 1.94 -9.70 10.90
C ILE A 340 3.01 -9.96 9.84
N LEU A 341 3.72 -11.08 9.97
CA LEU A 341 4.62 -11.59 8.94
C LEU A 341 3.84 -12.44 7.94
N GLY A 342 3.94 -12.10 6.66
CA GLY A 342 3.44 -12.94 5.57
C GLY A 342 3.37 -12.23 4.24
N SER A 343 2.71 -12.85 3.27
CA SER A 343 2.59 -12.34 1.90
C SER A 343 1.28 -12.76 1.23
N THR A 344 1.01 -12.25 0.02
CA THR A 344 -0.15 -12.69 -0.76
C THR A 344 -0.12 -14.20 -1.01
N GLU A 345 1.06 -14.73 -1.31
CA GLU A 345 1.33 -16.14 -1.62
C GLU A 345 1.21 -17.03 -0.38
N THR A 346 1.65 -16.57 0.78
CA THR A 346 1.72 -17.41 1.99
C THR A 346 0.51 -17.25 2.91
N GLY A 347 -0.22 -16.13 2.79
CA GLY A 347 -1.04 -15.64 3.90
C GLY A 347 -0.18 -15.29 5.11
N ALA A 348 -0.80 -15.13 6.26
CA ALA A 348 -0.10 -14.89 7.52
C ALA A 348 0.71 -16.11 7.96
N ILE A 349 2.00 -15.92 8.21
CA ILE A 349 2.92 -16.96 8.70
C ILE A 349 2.95 -16.91 10.23
N GLY A 350 3.16 -15.72 10.78
CA GLY A 350 3.26 -15.48 12.21
C GLY A 350 3.02 -14.03 12.57
N TYR A 351 3.04 -13.74 13.85
CA TYR A 351 2.79 -12.42 14.40
C TYR A 351 3.75 -12.10 15.56
N ARG A 352 3.88 -10.82 15.88
CA ARG A 352 4.54 -10.37 17.11
C ARG A 352 3.80 -9.18 17.71
N ILE A 353 3.98 -8.99 19.01
CA ILE A 353 3.55 -7.76 19.69
C ILE A 353 4.70 -6.76 19.59
N ILE A 354 4.42 -5.61 18.99
CA ILE A 354 5.39 -4.53 18.79
C ILE A 354 5.75 -3.93 20.15
N GLY A 355 7.04 -3.87 20.46
CA GLY A 355 7.56 -3.38 21.75
C GLY A 355 7.83 -4.47 22.80
N ASP A 356 7.30 -5.69 22.61
CA ASP A 356 7.42 -6.78 23.60
C ASP A 356 8.44 -7.86 23.20
N SER A 357 8.94 -7.83 21.96
CA SER A 357 9.78 -8.90 21.39
C SER A 357 10.82 -8.33 20.42
N ASP A 358 11.90 -9.07 20.18
CA ASP A 358 12.90 -8.72 19.17
C ASP A 358 12.22 -8.49 17.81
N VAL A 359 12.61 -7.42 17.10
CA VAL A 359 11.96 -6.92 15.88
C VAL A 359 11.88 -7.96 14.76
N SER A 360 12.79 -8.93 14.77
CA SER A 360 12.84 -10.00 13.77
C SER A 360 12.22 -11.32 14.24
N THR A 361 11.70 -11.38 15.46
CA THR A 361 11.17 -12.60 16.08
C THR A 361 9.65 -12.61 16.07
N TYR A 362 9.06 -13.67 15.51
CA TYR A 362 7.63 -13.85 15.34
C TYR A 362 7.19 -15.16 15.97
N LYS A 363 5.98 -15.17 16.52
CA LYS A 363 5.28 -16.39 16.92
C LYS A 363 4.47 -16.92 15.73
N LEU A 364 4.62 -18.19 15.41
CA LEU A 364 3.91 -18.85 14.33
C LEU A 364 2.41 -18.94 14.64
N PHE A 365 1.56 -18.79 13.62
CA PHE A 365 0.15 -19.15 13.78
C PHE A 365 0.02 -20.66 13.95
N SER A 366 -0.85 -21.12 14.85
CA SER A 366 -1.02 -22.55 15.17
C SER A 366 -1.42 -23.42 13.97
N SER A 367 -2.05 -22.81 12.96
CA SER A 367 -2.45 -23.48 11.71
C SER A 367 -1.32 -23.56 10.67
N VAL A 368 -0.17 -22.93 10.93
CA VAL A 368 0.98 -22.86 10.01
C VAL A 368 2.05 -23.82 10.48
N GLU A 369 2.57 -24.63 9.56
CA GLU A 369 3.68 -25.55 9.80
C GLU A 369 4.85 -25.16 8.89
N LEU A 370 6.05 -25.11 9.47
CA LEU A 370 7.30 -24.85 8.77
C LEU A 370 8.22 -26.06 8.88
N ILE A 371 8.69 -26.56 7.74
CA ILE A 371 9.55 -27.74 7.64
C ILE A 371 10.87 -27.32 7.00
N LEU A 372 11.98 -27.48 7.73
CA LEU A 372 13.33 -27.33 7.19
C LEU A 372 13.64 -28.49 6.25
N LEU A 373 14.07 -28.14 5.04
CA LEU A 373 14.64 -29.05 4.06
C LEU A 373 16.18 -28.87 4.03
N ASP A 374 16.85 -29.58 3.13
CA ASP A 374 18.29 -29.45 2.92
C ASP A 374 18.67 -28.04 2.41
N GLU A 375 19.86 -27.53 2.77
CA GLU A 375 20.43 -26.24 2.30
C GLU A 375 19.56 -24.99 2.60
N ASN A 376 19.18 -24.78 3.86
CA ASN A 376 18.42 -23.62 4.38
C ASN A 376 17.03 -23.43 3.75
N GLN A 377 16.51 -24.33 2.91
CA GLN A 377 15.17 -24.17 2.35
C GLN A 377 14.09 -24.47 3.38
N VAL A 378 13.09 -23.59 3.46
CA VAL A 378 11.95 -23.77 4.37
C VAL A 378 10.71 -24.01 3.52
N LYS A 379 10.03 -25.13 3.78
CA LYS A 379 8.72 -25.43 3.23
C LYS A 379 7.65 -24.99 4.21
N ILE A 380 6.65 -24.25 3.73
CA ILE A 380 5.46 -23.88 4.49
C ILE A 380 4.27 -24.74 4.08
N CYS A 381 3.53 -25.24 5.07
CA CYS A 381 2.22 -25.86 4.93
C CYS A 381 1.22 -25.03 5.74
N SER A 382 0.14 -24.57 5.13
CA SER A 382 -0.86 -23.74 5.81
C SER A 382 -2.21 -23.82 5.09
N PRO A 383 -3.35 -23.74 5.79
CA PRO A 383 -4.66 -23.60 5.14
C PRO A 383 -4.85 -22.23 4.48
N PHE A 384 -3.92 -21.28 4.69
CA PHE A 384 -3.97 -19.95 4.09
C PHE A 384 -3.33 -19.92 2.70
N LEU A 385 -2.74 -21.01 2.22
CA LEU A 385 -2.06 -21.01 0.92
C LEU A 385 -3.04 -20.77 -0.26
N PRO A 386 -2.51 -20.46 -1.46
CA PRO A 386 -3.35 -20.20 -2.62
C PRO A 386 -4.25 -21.40 -2.94
N TYR A 387 -5.32 -21.14 -3.68
CA TYR A 387 -6.31 -22.16 -4.01
C TYR A 387 -5.64 -23.40 -4.64
N GLN A 388 -5.96 -24.58 -4.09
CA GLN A 388 -5.40 -25.89 -4.47
C GLN A 388 -3.89 -26.06 -4.25
N VAL A 389 -3.23 -25.14 -3.52
CA VAL A 389 -1.83 -25.26 -3.11
C VAL A 389 -1.75 -25.79 -1.69
N THR A 390 -1.03 -26.90 -1.49
CA THR A 390 -0.90 -27.55 -0.17
C THR A 390 0.38 -27.17 0.57
N HIS A 391 1.41 -26.74 -0.17
CA HIS A 391 2.68 -26.30 0.38
C HIS A 391 3.40 -25.35 -0.58
N LEU A 392 4.30 -24.51 -0.05
CA LEU A 392 5.19 -23.65 -0.83
C LEU A 392 6.62 -23.73 -0.28
N ILE A 393 7.62 -23.50 -1.14
CA ILE A 393 8.99 -23.24 -0.69
C ILE A 393 9.13 -21.73 -0.46
N LEU A 394 9.58 -21.34 0.73
CA LEU A 394 9.78 -19.95 1.10
C LEU A 394 11.08 -19.41 0.49
N ASN A 395 10.98 -18.19 -0.02
CA ASN A 395 12.14 -17.37 -0.41
C ASN A 395 12.66 -16.52 0.75
N ASP A 396 12.05 -16.61 1.93
CA ASP A 396 12.49 -15.97 3.14
C ASP A 396 13.52 -16.86 3.86
N ASP A 397 14.55 -16.26 4.44
CA ASP A 397 15.51 -16.94 5.30
C ASP A 397 14.98 -16.91 6.74
N LEU A 398 14.67 -18.07 7.29
CA LEU A 398 14.05 -18.20 8.61
C LEU A 398 14.89 -19.11 9.50
N LEU A 399 15.11 -18.67 10.73
CA LEU A 399 15.62 -19.52 11.80
C LEU A 399 14.45 -19.98 12.66
N LEU A 400 14.21 -21.29 12.72
CA LEU A 400 13.23 -21.88 13.63
C LEU A 400 13.77 -21.92 15.05
N LEU A 401 12.95 -21.45 15.98
CA LEU A 401 13.22 -21.41 17.41
C LEU A 401 12.24 -22.35 18.14
N PRO A 402 12.52 -22.70 19.42
CA PRO A 402 11.56 -23.44 20.25
C PRO A 402 10.22 -22.71 20.42
N ASP A 403 9.20 -23.43 20.88
CA ASP A 403 7.86 -22.89 21.24
C ASP A 403 7.13 -22.16 20.10
N ASP A 404 7.29 -22.64 18.87
CA ASP A 404 6.69 -22.10 17.65
C ASP A 404 7.11 -20.64 17.36
N TYR A 405 8.31 -20.25 17.78
CA TYR A 405 8.91 -18.97 17.39
C TYR A 405 9.80 -19.13 16.16
N ILE A 406 9.90 -18.07 15.36
CA ILE A 406 10.79 -17.97 14.23
C ILE A 406 11.50 -16.61 14.24
N LYS A 407 12.73 -16.58 13.71
CA LYS A 407 13.44 -15.34 13.42
C LYS A 407 13.52 -15.14 11.91
N HIS A 408 13.01 -14.01 11.41
CA HIS A 408 13.10 -13.62 10.00
C HIS A 408 14.45 -12.95 9.74
N LEU A 409 15.29 -13.59 8.92
CA LEU A 409 16.65 -13.15 8.60
C LEU A 409 16.72 -12.37 7.29
N GLY A 410 15.58 -12.01 6.70
CA GLY A 410 15.46 -11.36 5.40
C GLY A 410 15.06 -12.31 4.29
N ARG A 411 15.20 -11.84 3.03
CA ARG A 411 14.83 -12.61 1.83
C ARG A 411 16.06 -13.11 1.10
N LYS A 412 15.99 -14.34 0.58
CA LYS A 412 17.00 -14.94 -0.29
C LYS A 412 17.00 -14.35 -1.70
N ASP A 413 15.87 -13.85 -2.17
CA ASP A 413 15.64 -13.46 -3.57
C ASP A 413 16.06 -12.01 -3.92
N SER A 414 16.85 -11.33 -3.09
CA SER A 414 17.33 -9.96 -3.35
C SER A 414 16.20 -8.97 -3.67
N VAL A 415 15.01 -9.15 -3.08
CA VAL A 415 13.84 -8.26 -3.23
C VAL A 415 13.77 -7.29 -2.07
N PHE A 416 13.55 -6.01 -2.35
CA PHE A 416 13.38 -4.95 -1.35
C PHE A 416 12.02 -4.26 -1.52
N LYS A 417 11.59 -3.54 -0.48
CA LYS A 417 10.38 -2.70 -0.51
C LYS A 417 10.78 -1.23 -0.50
N TYR A 418 10.23 -0.45 -1.41
CA TYR A 418 10.43 0.99 -1.50
C TYR A 418 9.10 1.69 -1.71
N LYS A 419 8.75 2.62 -0.81
CA LYS A 419 7.44 3.28 -0.78
C LYS A 419 6.25 2.29 -0.81
N GLY A 420 6.34 1.18 -0.07
CA GLY A 420 5.29 0.15 -0.01
C GLY A 420 5.18 -0.77 -1.23
N LYS A 421 5.93 -0.51 -2.31
CA LYS A 421 5.99 -1.38 -3.51
C LYS A 421 7.20 -2.31 -3.42
N ARG A 422 7.06 -3.53 -3.96
CA ARG A 422 8.17 -4.52 -4.01
C ARG A 422 8.94 -4.39 -5.31
N TYR A 423 10.27 -4.41 -5.21
CA TYR A 423 11.18 -4.43 -6.36
C TYR A 423 12.31 -5.44 -6.17
N SER A 424 12.82 -6.04 -7.25
CA SER A 424 14.02 -6.89 -7.19
C SER A 424 15.29 -6.09 -7.47
N LEU A 425 16.31 -6.28 -6.64
CA LEU A 425 17.67 -5.82 -6.90
C LEU A 425 18.24 -6.43 -8.19
N CYS A 426 17.81 -7.63 -8.58
CA CYS A 426 18.22 -8.24 -9.85
C CYS A 426 17.74 -7.42 -11.05
N MET A 427 16.49 -6.95 -11.04
CA MET A 427 15.96 -6.10 -12.11
C MET A 427 16.76 -4.78 -12.23
N PHE A 428 17.09 -4.16 -11.09
CA PHE A 428 17.95 -2.98 -11.09
C PHE A 428 19.35 -3.27 -11.61
N LYS A 429 19.93 -4.39 -11.19
CA LYS A 429 21.26 -4.82 -11.63
C LYS A 429 21.29 -5.05 -13.14
N GLU A 430 20.33 -5.77 -13.71
CA GLU A 430 20.25 -6.03 -15.16
C GLU A 430 20.11 -4.74 -15.97
N LYS A 431 19.23 -3.82 -15.55
CA LYS A 431 19.07 -2.50 -16.18
C LYS A 431 20.39 -1.71 -16.19
N LEU A 432 21.11 -1.71 -15.07
CA LEU A 432 22.39 -1.03 -14.94
C LEU A 432 23.51 -1.74 -15.73
N GLU A 433 23.54 -3.06 -15.77
CA GLU A 433 24.48 -3.82 -16.60
C GLU A 433 24.28 -3.54 -18.10
N GLN A 434 23.03 -3.39 -18.56
CA GLN A 434 22.75 -2.96 -19.93
C GLN A 434 23.27 -1.54 -20.21
N LEU A 435 23.11 -0.62 -19.26
CA LEU A 435 23.57 0.76 -19.40
C LEU A 435 25.10 0.88 -19.36
N PHE A 436 25.75 0.13 -18.45
CA PHE A 436 27.19 0.20 -18.20
C PHE A 436 28.01 -0.82 -19.00
N GLY A 437 27.38 -1.65 -19.84
CA GLY A 437 28.05 -2.60 -20.72
C GLY A 437 28.88 -3.63 -19.96
N GLU A 438 30.18 -3.73 -20.27
CA GLU A 438 31.09 -4.72 -19.66
C GLU A 438 31.56 -4.36 -18.23
N ASN A 439 31.15 -3.21 -17.70
CA ASN A 439 31.50 -2.81 -16.34
C ASN A 439 30.74 -3.65 -15.32
N ARG A 440 31.40 -4.04 -14.22
CA ARG A 440 30.75 -4.82 -13.16
C ARG A 440 29.87 -3.92 -12.33
N VAL A 441 28.64 -4.37 -12.07
CA VAL A 441 27.65 -3.65 -11.28
C VAL A 441 27.26 -4.46 -10.04
N CYS A 442 27.15 -3.80 -8.90
CA CYS A 442 26.55 -4.35 -7.69
C CYS A 442 25.47 -3.41 -7.19
N VAL A 443 24.29 -3.95 -6.86
CA VAL A 443 23.14 -3.16 -6.39
C VAL A 443 22.73 -3.67 -5.02
N PHE A 444 22.53 -2.74 -4.09
CA PHE A 444 22.13 -3.01 -2.73
C PHE A 444 20.99 -2.08 -2.35
N PHE A 445 20.07 -2.58 -1.53
CA PHE A 445 19.14 -1.72 -0.81
C PHE A 445 19.62 -1.63 0.62
N ILE A 446 19.95 -0.42 1.06
CA ILE A 446 20.33 -0.13 2.43
C ILE A 446 19.07 0.30 3.15
N GLU A 447 18.52 -0.57 3.98
CA GLU A 447 17.39 -0.22 4.82
C GLU A 447 17.79 0.94 5.74
N GLN A 448 17.01 2.00 5.73
CA GLN A 448 17.22 3.17 6.59
C GLN A 448 15.90 3.45 7.27
N GLU A 449 15.87 3.21 8.58
CA GLU A 449 14.61 3.23 9.32
C GLU A 449 13.99 4.63 9.39
N SER A 450 14.82 5.69 9.34
CA SER A 450 14.37 7.09 9.29
C SER A 450 13.90 7.55 7.91
N ASP A 451 14.04 6.69 6.89
CA ASP A 451 13.57 6.98 5.54
C ASP A 451 12.13 6.45 5.39
N ASN A 452 11.20 7.37 5.19
CA ASN A 452 9.78 7.10 4.91
C ASN A 452 9.56 6.20 3.68
N ARG A 453 10.58 6.01 2.85
CA ARG A 453 10.55 5.10 1.69
C ARG A 453 11.01 3.68 2.03
N GLY A 454 11.55 3.44 3.23
CA GLY A 454 12.05 2.14 3.71
C GLY A 454 13.57 1.95 3.57
N GLY A 455 14.27 2.85 2.89
CA GLY A 455 15.72 2.77 2.68
C GLY A 455 16.20 3.42 1.39
N LYS A 456 17.49 3.26 1.10
CA LYS A 456 18.15 3.81 -0.09
C LYS A 456 18.67 2.72 -1.00
N LEU A 457 18.32 2.81 -2.28
CA LEU A 457 18.89 1.97 -3.32
C LEU A 457 20.25 2.56 -3.73
N VAL A 458 21.31 1.76 -3.59
CA VAL A 458 22.69 2.14 -3.93
C VAL A 458 23.24 1.15 -4.93
N SER A 459 23.93 1.66 -5.94
CA SER A 459 24.63 0.86 -6.94
C SER A 459 26.09 1.27 -6.99
N PHE A 460 26.96 0.28 -7.17
CA PHE A 460 28.39 0.46 -7.38
C PHE A 460 28.75 -0.02 -8.79
N VAL A 461 29.57 0.75 -9.50
CA VAL A 461 30.03 0.43 -10.86
C VAL A 461 31.56 0.43 -10.88
N GLU A 462 32.15 -0.72 -11.21
CA GLU A 462 33.59 -0.89 -11.39
C GLU A 462 34.00 -0.35 -12.77
N ARG A 463 34.78 0.74 -12.79
CA ARG A 463 35.22 1.44 -14.00
C ARG A 463 36.29 0.64 -14.73
N ARG A 464 36.05 0.35 -16.01
CA ARG A 464 37.08 -0.08 -16.96
C ARG A 464 37.16 0.89 -18.14
N GLY A 465 37.76 2.06 -17.96
CA GLY A 465 37.98 3.00 -19.07
C GLY A 465 37.94 4.48 -18.72
N ASN A 466 37.89 5.32 -19.77
CA ASN A 466 38.04 6.77 -19.69
C ASN A 466 36.83 7.47 -19.02
N ARG A 467 37.08 8.60 -18.34
CA ARG A 467 36.22 9.18 -17.29
C ARG A 467 34.90 9.85 -17.73
N ASP A 468 34.59 10.01 -19.01
CA ASP A 468 33.70 11.11 -19.44
C ASP A 468 32.32 10.77 -20.06
N GLU A 469 31.84 9.51 -20.10
CA GLU A 469 30.57 9.20 -20.82
C GLU A 469 29.55 8.29 -20.10
N LEU A 470 29.47 8.27 -18.75
CA LEU A 470 28.66 7.27 -18.04
C LEU A 470 27.41 7.78 -17.29
N SER A 471 27.00 9.04 -17.46
CA SER A 471 25.89 9.64 -16.69
C SER A 471 24.63 10.00 -17.50
N TYR A 472 24.61 9.80 -18.81
CA TYR A 472 23.42 10.11 -19.63
C TYR A 472 22.41 8.95 -19.61
N GLY A 473 21.13 9.27 -19.39
CA GLY A 473 20.00 8.33 -19.54
C GLY A 473 19.59 7.55 -18.28
N ILE A 474 20.27 7.68 -17.13
CA ILE A 474 19.89 6.96 -15.89
C ILE A 474 18.47 7.33 -15.45
N ARG A 475 18.11 8.63 -15.48
CA ARG A 475 16.78 9.09 -15.05
C ARG A 475 15.68 8.57 -15.97
N GLU A 476 15.93 8.47 -17.27
CA GLU A 476 14.98 7.94 -18.25
C GLU A 476 14.80 6.42 -18.10
N LEU A 477 15.89 5.68 -17.84
CA LEU A 477 15.88 4.22 -17.66
C LEU A 477 15.06 3.75 -16.44
N PHE A 478 14.97 4.61 -15.41
CA PHE A 478 14.29 4.36 -14.14
C PHE A 478 13.02 5.20 -13.95
N HIS A 479 12.42 5.72 -15.02
CA HIS A 479 11.13 6.41 -14.93
C HIS A 479 10.07 5.52 -14.25
N GLY A 480 9.43 6.02 -13.20
CA GLY A 480 8.47 5.27 -12.38
C GLY A 480 9.08 4.20 -11.43
N LEU A 481 10.41 4.12 -11.33
CA LEU A 481 11.14 3.18 -10.47
C LEU A 481 12.04 3.92 -9.45
N PRO A 482 12.40 3.28 -8.32
CA PRO A 482 13.43 3.81 -7.42
C PRO A 482 14.74 4.10 -8.16
N ILE A 483 15.23 5.33 -8.12
CA ILE A 483 16.49 5.69 -8.80
C ILE A 483 17.68 5.29 -7.91
N PRO A 484 18.58 4.39 -8.34
CA PRO A 484 19.75 4.01 -7.55
C PRO A 484 20.74 5.18 -7.46
N LYS A 485 21.27 5.42 -6.26
CA LYS A 485 22.46 6.26 -6.12
C LYS A 485 23.66 5.49 -6.66
N ILE A 486 24.27 5.98 -7.74
CA ILE A 486 25.39 5.29 -8.40
C ILE A 486 26.71 5.86 -7.92
N GLU A 487 27.55 5.00 -7.36
CA GLU A 487 28.92 5.28 -6.95
C GLU A 487 29.87 4.55 -7.90
N PHE A 488 30.84 5.27 -8.46
CA PHE A 488 31.82 4.70 -9.37
C PHE A 488 33.14 4.44 -8.66
N MET A 489 33.77 3.31 -8.97
CA MET A 489 34.99 2.86 -8.30
C MET A 489 35.96 2.28 -9.33
N ASP A 490 37.27 2.46 -9.14
CA ASP A 490 38.26 1.92 -10.08
C ASP A 490 38.39 0.38 -9.95
N GLU A 491 38.23 -0.16 -8.73
CA GLU A 491 38.25 -1.60 -8.46
C GLU A 491 37.37 -1.92 -7.26
N PHE A 492 36.61 -3.02 -7.32
CA PHE A 492 35.82 -3.48 -6.18
C PHE A 492 36.69 -4.13 -5.09
N PRO A 493 36.57 -3.65 -3.83
CA PRO A 493 37.29 -4.24 -2.71
C PRO A 493 36.81 -5.66 -2.46
N ARG A 494 37.76 -6.55 -2.19
CA ARG A 494 37.51 -7.96 -1.88
C ARG A 494 38.04 -8.25 -0.48
N ASN A 495 37.29 -9.04 0.28
CA ASN A 495 37.78 -9.56 1.56
C ASN A 495 38.81 -10.68 1.36
N ASP A 496 39.39 -11.21 2.44
CA ASP A 496 40.37 -12.30 2.44
C ASP A 496 39.87 -13.60 1.77
N MET A 497 38.55 -13.72 1.58
CA MET A 497 37.88 -14.83 0.88
C MET A 497 37.53 -14.50 -0.59
N GLY A 498 37.95 -13.34 -1.10
CA GLY A 498 37.71 -12.92 -2.49
C GLY A 498 36.30 -12.41 -2.79
N LYS A 499 35.43 -12.25 -1.78
CA LYS A 499 34.05 -11.76 -1.94
C LYS A 499 33.96 -10.24 -1.84
N ILE A 500 33.06 -9.66 -2.63
CA ILE A 500 32.68 -8.25 -2.57
C ILE A 500 31.52 -8.12 -1.58
N THR A 501 31.62 -7.17 -0.64
CA THR A 501 30.61 -6.94 0.40
C THR A 501 30.16 -5.48 0.37
N LEU A 502 28.94 -5.21 0.85
CA LEU A 502 28.42 -3.85 0.95
C LEU A 502 29.32 -2.98 1.85
N ASP A 503 29.74 -3.48 3.01
CA ASP A 503 30.59 -2.74 3.95
C ASP A 503 31.93 -2.34 3.31
N GLY A 504 32.59 -3.28 2.62
CA GLY A 504 33.84 -2.98 1.91
C GLY A 504 33.67 -1.93 0.81
N LEU A 505 32.56 -1.99 0.07
CA LEU A 505 32.23 -1.00 -0.97
C LEU A 505 31.96 0.39 -0.38
N LEU A 506 31.23 0.47 0.74
CA LEU A 506 30.93 1.73 1.43
C LEU A 506 32.18 2.38 2.04
N GLU A 507 33.06 1.60 2.66
CA GLU A 507 34.35 2.09 3.17
C GLU A 507 35.21 2.68 2.04
N ARG A 508 35.34 1.95 0.93
CA ARG A 508 36.12 2.41 -0.22
C ARG A 508 35.53 3.66 -0.87
N ALA A 509 34.20 3.71 -1.03
CA ALA A 509 33.50 4.89 -1.58
C ALA A 509 33.58 6.14 -0.67
N SER A 510 33.84 5.94 0.63
CA SER A 510 34.09 7.03 1.58
C SER A 510 35.54 7.51 1.52
N TYR A 511 36.47 6.60 1.26
CA TYR A 511 37.90 6.90 1.09
C TYR A 511 38.18 7.68 -0.19
N ASP A 512 37.56 7.31 -1.31
CA ASP A 512 37.76 7.98 -2.61
C ASP A 512 37.12 9.39 -2.68
N ARG A 513 36.35 9.80 -1.64
CA ARG A 513 35.74 11.13 -1.51
C ARG A 513 36.57 12.14 -0.72
N ASN A 514 37.60 11.69 0.01
CA ASN A 514 38.57 12.52 0.73
C ASN A 514 39.85 12.64 -0.08
#